data_AF-A0A1G8DD84-F1
#
_entry.id   AF-A0A1G8DD84-F1
#
_cell.length_a   1.000
_cell.length_b   1.000
_cell.length_c   1.000
_cell.angle_alpha   90.00
_cell.angle_beta   90.00
_cell.angle_gamma   90.00
#
_symmetry.space_group_name_H-M   'P 1'
#
loop_
_entity.id
_entity.type
_entity.pdbx_description
1 polymer ?
#
loop_
_entity_poly.entity_id
_entity_poly.type
_entity_poly.pdbx_seq_one_letter_code
_entity_poly.pdbx_strand_id
1 'polypeptide(L)'
;MKKLLLSVTLSLATLYAMPASAEVSPKVDGQAAAQSNPNPTHQRIGEIQSELNKIWDQAFKQDPDLVKAADKTNEQLKEKADEIGYDPNVMKSALAKAQTKLSDSSMSDDDRKEVMAGLKEVQDDQAEVRAKFLADPEVRKLNEDLQEKVISAMKEVNPKTEQLISEMDMLLASMKKSS
;
A
#
# COMPACT_ATOMS: atom_id res chain seq x y z
N MET A 1 -5.09 -30.62 -9.01
CA MET A 1 -4.08 -29.75 -8.37
C MET A 1 -4.68 -28.35 -8.24
N LYS A 2 -5.13 -27.99 -7.03
CA LYS A 2 -5.75 -26.69 -6.74
C LYS A 2 -4.63 -25.65 -6.71
N LYS A 3 -4.70 -24.69 -7.64
CA LYS A 3 -3.81 -23.51 -7.65
C LYS A 3 -4.20 -22.63 -6.47
N LEU A 4 -3.46 -22.70 -5.37
CA LEU A 4 -3.49 -21.65 -4.35
C LEU A 4 -2.77 -20.44 -4.96
N LEU A 5 -3.56 -19.51 -5.47
CA LEU A 5 -3.13 -18.14 -5.70
C LEU A 5 -2.87 -17.54 -4.33
N LEU A 6 -1.63 -17.65 -3.85
CA LEU A 6 -1.12 -16.85 -2.74
C LEU A 6 -0.99 -15.42 -3.29
N SER A 7 -2.11 -14.70 -3.19
CA SER A 7 -2.18 -13.26 -3.37
C SER A 7 -1.41 -12.60 -2.22
N VAL A 8 -0.07 -12.62 -2.29
CA VAL A 8 0.76 -11.69 -1.50
C VAL A 8 0.60 -10.34 -2.17
N THR A 9 -0.55 -9.70 -1.93
CA THR A 9 -0.69 -8.26 -2.14
C THR A 9 0.18 -7.61 -1.08
N LEU A 10 1.46 -7.45 -1.40
CA LEU A 10 2.32 -6.48 -0.76
C LEU A 10 1.72 -5.12 -1.10
N SER A 11 0.71 -4.72 -0.34
CA SER A 11 0.11 -3.40 -0.43
C SER A 11 1.17 -2.41 0.05
N LEU A 12 2.05 -1.99 -0.86
CA LEU A 12 2.64 -0.67 -0.79
C LEU A 12 1.44 0.28 -0.78
N ALA A 13 1.06 0.72 0.41
CA ALA A 13 0.04 1.71 0.64
C ALA A 13 0.54 3.04 0.07
N THR A 14 0.45 3.20 -1.24
CA THR A 14 0.38 4.49 -1.89
C THR A 14 -0.96 5.10 -1.50
N LEU A 15 -0.94 5.93 -0.46
CA LEU A 15 -1.97 6.89 -0.14
C LEU A 15 -2.13 7.86 -1.32
N TYR A 16 -2.86 7.44 -2.37
CA TYR A 16 -3.47 8.36 -3.30
C TYR A 16 -4.83 8.74 -2.71
N ALA A 17 -4.90 9.95 -2.17
CA ALA A 17 -6.15 10.64 -1.95
C ALA A 17 -6.89 10.75 -3.29
N MET A 18 -7.88 9.88 -3.52
CA MET A 18 -8.88 10.11 -4.56
C MET A 18 -9.85 11.18 -4.04
N PRO A 19 -10.04 12.30 -4.75
CA PRO A 19 -11.20 13.14 -4.50
C PRO A 19 -12.44 12.35 -4.91
N ALA A 20 -13.37 12.18 -3.97
CA ALA A 20 -14.68 11.63 -4.24
C ALA A 20 -15.40 12.52 -5.27
N SER A 21 -15.59 12.01 -6.49
CA SER A 21 -16.52 12.63 -7.44
C SER A 21 -17.94 12.35 -6.97
N ALA A 22 -18.52 13.30 -6.24
CA ALA A 22 -19.95 13.34 -6.00
C ALA A 22 -20.65 13.77 -7.29
N GLU A 23 -21.43 12.88 -7.88
CA GLU A 23 -22.39 13.19 -8.93
C GLU A 23 -23.52 14.05 -8.36
N VAL A 24 -23.45 15.36 -8.58
CA VAL A 24 -24.63 16.23 -8.56
C VAL A 24 -24.47 17.27 -9.66
N SER A 25 -25.17 17.10 -10.78
CA SER A 25 -25.48 18.21 -11.69
C SER A 25 -26.69 18.98 -11.14
N PRO A 26 -26.67 20.32 -11.22
CA PRO A 26 -27.22 20.94 -12.43
C PRO A 26 -26.35 22.06 -13.02
N LYS A 27 -26.46 22.17 -14.35
CA LYS A 27 -25.95 23.20 -15.27
C LYS A 27 -25.63 24.57 -14.64
N VAL A 28 -24.38 24.99 -14.81
CA VAL A 28 -23.95 26.39 -14.90
C VAL A 28 -23.11 26.53 -16.16
N ASP A 29 -23.54 27.42 -17.05
CA ASP A 29 -22.84 27.77 -18.28
C ASP A 29 -21.47 28.38 -17.98
N GLY A 30 -20.44 27.85 -18.66
CA GLY A 30 -19.18 28.55 -18.90
C GLY A 30 -18.13 28.49 -17.78
N GLN A 31 -17.36 27.41 -17.72
CA GLN A 31 -15.90 27.50 -17.54
C GLN A 31 -15.25 26.13 -17.77
N ALA A 32 -14.38 26.10 -18.78
CA ALA A 32 -13.34 25.12 -19.04
C ALA A 32 -13.65 23.67 -18.64
N ALA A 33 -14.04 22.86 -19.63
CA ALA A 33 -13.53 21.50 -19.66
C ALA A 33 -12.01 21.59 -19.53
N ALA A 34 -11.50 21.38 -18.32
CA ALA A 34 -10.09 21.11 -18.11
C ALA A 34 -9.82 19.85 -18.91
N GLN A 35 -9.34 20.02 -20.15
CA GLN A 35 -8.60 18.99 -20.85
C GLN A 35 -7.46 18.61 -19.91
N SER A 36 -7.68 17.58 -19.11
CA SER A 36 -6.64 16.86 -18.41
C SER A 36 -5.78 16.22 -19.49
N ASN A 37 -4.89 17.01 -20.09
CA ASN A 37 -3.73 16.46 -20.76
C ASN A 37 -3.01 15.63 -19.69
N PRO A 38 -2.97 14.28 -19.83
CA PRO A 38 -2.23 13.47 -18.89
C PRO A 38 -0.79 13.98 -18.92
N ASN A 39 -0.28 14.41 -17.76
CA ASN A 39 1.11 14.82 -17.64
C ASN A 39 1.96 13.65 -18.16
N PRO A 40 2.83 13.86 -19.17
CA PRO A 40 3.64 12.77 -19.74
C PRO A 40 4.47 12.05 -18.68
N THR A 41 4.87 12.73 -17.61
CA THR A 41 5.53 12.12 -16.44
C THR A 41 4.64 11.11 -15.74
N HIS A 42 3.36 11.41 -15.50
CA HIS A 42 2.42 10.47 -14.88
C HIS A 42 2.14 9.28 -15.78
N GLN A 43 2.02 9.50 -17.10
CA GLN A 43 1.84 8.41 -18.06
C GLN A 43 3.06 7.47 -18.03
N ARG A 44 4.28 8.03 -18.08
CA ARG A 44 5.51 7.23 -18.10
C ARG A 44 5.69 6.42 -16.82
N ILE A 45 5.35 6.99 -15.66
CA ILE A 45 5.33 6.27 -14.38
C ILE A 45 4.37 5.06 -14.46
N GLY A 46 3.16 5.26 -14.99
CA GLY A 46 2.19 4.17 -15.14
C GLY A 46 2.70 3.04 -16.05
N GLU A 47 3.36 3.39 -17.16
CA GLU A 47 3.98 2.42 -18.07
C GLU A 47 5.08 1.61 -17.37
N ILE A 48 6.03 2.28 -16.70
CA ILE A 48 7.12 1.63 -16.00
C ILE A 48 6.59 0.72 -14.88
N GLN A 49 5.58 1.15 -14.12
CA GLN A 49 4.94 0.31 -13.11
C GLN A 49 4.33 -0.96 -13.71
N SER A 50 3.65 -0.83 -14.86
CA SER A 50 3.09 -1.97 -15.58
C SER A 50 4.19 -2.94 -16.06
N GLU A 51 5.30 -2.42 -16.58
CA GLU A 51 6.44 -3.22 -17.00
C GLU A 51 7.11 -3.94 -15.82
N LEU A 52 7.41 -3.22 -14.74
CA LEU A 52 8.00 -3.80 -13.53
C LEU A 52 7.10 -4.86 -12.90
N ASN A 53 5.78 -4.65 -12.86
CA ASN A 53 4.83 -5.64 -12.35
C ASN A 53 4.82 -6.93 -13.18
N LYS A 54 4.92 -6.83 -14.51
CA LYS A 54 5.01 -8.03 -15.38
C LYS A 54 6.30 -8.80 -15.12
N ILE A 55 7.42 -8.09 -14.95
CA ILE A 55 8.72 -8.70 -14.64
C ILE A 55 8.68 -9.37 -13.26
N TRP A 56 8.11 -8.68 -12.26
CA TRP A 56 7.91 -9.20 -10.91
C TRP A 56 7.09 -10.49 -10.92
N ASP A 57 5.95 -10.49 -11.60
CA ASP A 57 5.10 -11.68 -11.78
C ASP A 57 5.86 -12.85 -12.40
N GLN A 58 6.70 -12.56 -13.38
CA GLN A 58 7.52 -13.55 -14.06
C GLN A 58 8.64 -14.08 -13.16
N ALA A 59 9.26 -13.23 -12.33
CA ALA A 59 10.29 -13.63 -11.38
C ALA A 59 9.72 -14.64 -10.38
N PHE A 60 8.58 -14.33 -9.75
CA PHE A 60 7.92 -15.26 -8.82
C PHE A 60 7.40 -16.54 -9.47
N LYS A 61 7.08 -16.53 -10.77
CA LYS A 61 6.70 -17.74 -11.51
C LYS A 61 7.89 -18.62 -11.86
N GLN A 62 9.06 -18.03 -12.10
CA GLN A 62 10.24 -18.73 -12.60
C GLN A 62 11.22 -19.12 -11.48
N ASP A 63 11.16 -18.46 -10.33
CA ASP A 63 12.01 -18.72 -9.17
C ASP A 63 11.18 -19.20 -7.96
N PRO A 64 11.06 -20.53 -7.76
CA PRO A 64 10.41 -21.10 -6.59
C PRO A 64 11.12 -20.79 -5.27
N ASP A 65 12.42 -20.50 -5.29
CA ASP A 65 13.17 -20.17 -4.08
C ASP A 65 12.89 -18.73 -3.65
N LEU A 66 12.56 -17.83 -4.59
CA LEU A 66 12.01 -16.51 -4.30
C LEU A 66 10.67 -16.60 -3.55
N VAL A 67 9.78 -17.52 -3.95
CA VAL A 67 8.51 -17.76 -3.25
C VAL A 67 8.77 -18.20 -1.80
N LYS A 68 9.66 -19.19 -1.60
CA LYS A 68 10.02 -19.66 -0.26
C LYS A 68 10.66 -18.56 0.59
N ALA A 69 11.50 -17.72 -0.01
CA ALA A 69 12.10 -16.59 0.68
C ALA A 69 11.03 -15.59 1.13
N ALA A 70 10.07 -15.25 0.27
CA ALA A 70 8.96 -14.38 0.64
C ALA A 70 8.08 -14.96 1.74
N ASP A 71 7.72 -16.25 1.65
CA ASP A 71 6.92 -16.93 2.68
C ASP A 71 7.64 -16.95 4.03
N LYS A 72 8.94 -17.30 4.04
CA LYS A 72 9.76 -17.28 5.25
C LYS A 72 9.87 -15.87 5.85
N THR A 73 10.13 -14.86 5.03
CA THR A 73 10.18 -13.47 5.50
C THR A 73 8.84 -13.05 6.10
N ASN A 74 7.71 -13.42 5.48
CA ASN A 74 6.38 -13.11 6.02
C ASN A 74 6.13 -13.76 7.38
N GLU A 75 6.55 -15.01 7.59
CA GLU A 75 6.47 -15.70 8.89
C GLU A 75 7.29 -14.97 9.96
N GLN A 76 8.53 -14.57 9.63
CA GLN A 76 9.41 -13.85 10.55
C GLN A 76 8.88 -12.44 10.89
N LEU A 77 8.34 -11.73 9.89
CA LEU A 77 7.69 -10.44 10.12
C LEU A 77 6.45 -10.58 10.99
N LYS A 78 5.67 -11.67 10.82
CA LYS A 78 4.53 -11.96 11.68
C LYS A 78 4.96 -12.24 13.12
N GLU A 79 6.00 -13.03 13.32
CA GLU A 79 6.55 -13.29 14.65
C GLU A 79 6.97 -11.99 15.34
N LYS A 80 7.70 -11.12 14.63
CA LYS A 80 8.08 -9.79 15.13
C LYS A 80 6.88 -8.90 15.44
N ALA A 81 5.84 -8.97 14.62
CA ALA A 81 4.61 -8.20 14.85
C ALA A 81 3.91 -8.69 16.13
N ASP A 82 3.78 -10.00 16.31
CA ASP A 82 3.15 -10.61 17.47
C ASP A 82 3.94 -10.30 18.77
N GLU A 83 5.29 -10.30 18.72
CA GLU A 83 6.17 -9.95 19.85
C GLU A 83 5.92 -8.55 20.42
N ILE A 84 5.62 -7.57 19.56
CA ILE A 84 5.43 -6.17 19.96
C ILE A 84 3.96 -5.77 20.04
N GLY A 85 3.04 -6.71 19.86
CA GLY A 85 1.59 -6.47 19.88
C GLY A 85 1.07 -5.71 18.65
N TYR A 86 1.78 -5.74 17.53
CA TYR A 86 1.31 -5.19 16.27
C TYR A 86 0.34 -6.16 15.58
N ASP A 87 -0.92 -5.76 15.39
CA ASP A 87 -1.87 -6.50 14.56
C ASP A 87 -2.49 -5.57 13.50
N PRO A 88 -2.21 -5.79 12.21
CA PRO A 88 -2.75 -4.95 11.13
C PRO A 88 -4.29 -4.99 11.02
N ASN A 89 -4.97 -5.92 11.70
CA ASN A 89 -6.43 -6.05 11.65
C ASN A 89 -7.17 -5.31 12.78
N VAL A 90 -6.45 -4.74 13.76
CA VAL A 90 -7.07 -4.04 14.89
C VAL A 90 -7.92 -2.87 14.40
N MET A 91 -7.35 -2.03 13.54
CA MET A 91 -8.05 -0.85 13.00
C MET A 91 -9.27 -1.24 12.16
N LYS A 92 -9.14 -2.29 11.33
CA LYS A 92 -10.28 -2.82 10.54
C LYS A 92 -11.43 -3.28 11.45
N SER A 93 -11.09 -3.98 12.53
CA SER A 93 -12.07 -4.47 13.51
C SER A 93 -12.71 -3.32 14.28
N ALA A 94 -11.94 -2.28 14.63
CA ALA A 94 -12.44 -1.09 15.29
C ALA A 94 -13.40 -0.30 14.38
N LEU A 95 -13.04 -0.11 13.10
CA LEU A 95 -13.92 0.52 12.11
C LEU A 95 -15.24 -0.23 11.95
N ALA A 96 -15.19 -1.56 11.81
CA ALA A 96 -16.40 -2.37 11.67
C ALA A 96 -17.33 -2.21 12.87
N LYS A 97 -16.79 -2.27 14.10
CA LYS A 97 -17.54 -2.07 15.35
C LYS A 97 -18.15 -0.67 15.42
N ALA A 98 -17.36 0.36 15.09
CA ALA A 98 -17.84 1.73 15.10
C ALA A 98 -18.95 1.96 14.07
N GLN A 99 -18.79 1.44 12.86
CA GLN A 99 -19.80 1.53 11.81
C GLN A 99 -21.13 0.89 12.25
N THR A 100 -21.08 -0.27 12.91
CA THR A 100 -22.28 -0.89 13.50
C THR A 100 -22.95 0.03 14.53
N LYS A 101 -22.18 0.60 15.47
CA LYS A 101 -22.74 1.50 16.50
C LYS A 101 -23.34 2.77 15.89
N LEU A 102 -22.62 3.40 14.96
CA LEU A 102 -23.05 4.65 14.31
C LEU A 102 -24.24 4.49 13.37
N SER A 103 -24.53 3.26 12.94
CA SER A 103 -25.71 2.96 12.13
C SER A 103 -27.02 3.02 12.91
N ASP A 104 -26.95 3.04 14.25
CA ASP A 104 -28.12 3.19 15.11
C ASP A 104 -28.62 4.64 15.08
N SER A 105 -29.79 4.84 14.46
CA SER A 105 -30.43 6.16 14.35
C SER A 105 -30.91 6.73 15.69
N SER A 106 -31.03 5.89 16.73
CA SER A 106 -31.43 6.31 18.08
C SER A 106 -30.26 6.82 18.93
N MET A 107 -29.02 6.69 18.43
CA MET A 107 -27.82 7.04 19.18
C MET A 107 -27.67 8.56 19.35
N SER A 108 -27.37 8.98 20.58
CA SER A 108 -27.19 10.39 20.92
C SER A 108 -25.92 10.97 20.29
N ASP A 109 -25.85 12.30 20.21
CA ASP A 109 -24.66 12.98 19.69
C ASP A 109 -23.44 12.79 20.61
N ASP A 110 -23.64 12.65 21.92
CA ASP A 110 -22.54 12.42 22.86
C ASP A 110 -22.00 10.99 22.73
N ASP A 111 -22.88 10.00 22.56
CA ASP A 111 -22.46 8.62 22.26
C ASP A 111 -21.72 8.54 20.91
N ARG A 112 -22.12 9.32 19.90
CA ARG A 112 -21.40 9.41 18.63
C ARG A 112 -19.99 9.95 18.82
N LYS A 113 -19.84 11.01 19.61
CA LYS A 113 -18.52 11.58 19.93
C LYS A 113 -17.65 10.57 20.64
N GLU A 114 -18.20 9.80 21.58
CA GLU A 114 -17.46 8.76 22.30
C GLU A 114 -16.97 7.65 21.35
N VAL A 115 -17.83 7.18 20.44
CA VAL A 115 -17.42 6.20 19.42
C VAL A 115 -16.30 6.75 18.52
N MET A 116 -16.38 8.02 18.12
CA MET A 116 -15.33 8.68 17.34
C MET A 116 -14.03 8.84 18.12
N ALA A 117 -14.11 9.21 19.40
CA ALA A 117 -12.95 9.34 20.27
C ALA A 117 -12.23 8.00 20.44
N GLY A 118 -12.97 6.91 20.68
CA GLY A 118 -12.39 5.56 20.77
C GLY A 118 -11.76 5.08 19.46
N LEU A 119 -12.32 5.44 18.29
CA LEU A 119 -11.66 5.17 17.01
C LEU A 119 -10.33 5.91 16.87
N LYS A 120 -10.30 7.19 17.29
CA LYS A 120 -9.07 7.98 17.24
C LYS A 120 -8.00 7.43 18.18
N GLU A 121 -8.38 7.00 19.39
CA GLU A 121 -7.46 6.37 20.33
C GLU A 121 -6.84 5.09 19.73
N VAL A 122 -7.66 4.19 19.18
CA VAL A 122 -7.16 2.99 18.49
C VAL A 122 -6.25 3.34 17.32
N GLN A 123 -6.57 4.39 16.56
CA GLN A 123 -5.72 4.85 15.46
C GLN A 123 -4.35 5.31 15.95
N ASP A 124 -4.32 6.12 17.01
CA ASP A 124 -3.09 6.68 17.57
C ASP A 124 -2.21 5.56 18.16
N ASP A 125 -2.80 4.62 18.90
CA ASP A 125 -2.11 3.45 19.44
C ASP A 125 -1.50 2.56 18.34
N GLN A 126 -2.28 2.27 17.30
CA GLN A 126 -1.82 1.48 16.17
C GLN A 126 -0.71 2.20 15.38
N ALA A 127 -0.77 3.53 15.27
CA ALA A 127 0.28 4.30 14.63
C ALA A 127 1.61 4.21 15.40
N GLU A 128 1.57 4.27 16.73
CA GLU A 128 2.77 4.12 17.56
C GLU A 128 3.38 2.73 17.42
N VAL A 129 2.58 1.67 17.55
CA VAL A 129 3.08 0.29 17.45
C VAL A 129 3.59 0.00 16.04
N ARG A 130 2.90 0.48 15.00
CA ARG A 130 3.39 0.39 13.62
C ARG A 130 4.72 1.10 13.42
N ALA A 131 4.89 2.29 14.00
CA ALA A 131 6.15 3.02 13.91
C ALA A 131 7.30 2.25 14.58
N LYS A 132 7.05 1.62 15.73
CA LYS A 132 8.02 0.75 16.40
C LYS A 132 8.36 -0.47 15.54
N PHE A 133 7.36 -1.14 14.96
CA PHE A 133 7.55 -2.27 14.06
C PHE A 133 8.48 -1.92 12.88
N LEU A 134 8.21 -0.79 12.22
CA LEU A 134 9.00 -0.35 11.05
C LEU A 134 10.38 0.23 11.43
N ALA A 135 10.55 0.65 12.68
CA ALA A 135 11.83 1.09 13.22
C ALA A 135 12.72 -0.08 13.68
N ASP A 136 12.14 -1.26 13.86
CA ASP A 136 12.86 -2.45 14.30
C ASP A 136 13.96 -2.84 13.29
N PRO A 137 15.23 -2.96 13.71
CA PRO A 137 16.34 -3.30 12.82
C PRO A 137 16.20 -4.66 12.14
N GLU A 138 15.62 -5.66 12.81
CA GLU A 138 15.41 -6.99 12.24
C GLU A 138 14.32 -6.93 11.16
N VAL A 139 13.23 -6.20 11.41
CA VAL A 139 12.18 -5.95 10.40
C VAL A 139 12.75 -5.25 9.17
N ARG A 140 13.59 -4.22 9.37
CA ARG A 140 14.24 -3.52 8.24
C ARG A 140 15.12 -4.47 7.43
N LYS A 141 15.98 -5.22 8.12
CA LYS A 141 16.87 -6.19 7.48
C LYS A 141 16.10 -7.26 6.71
N LEU A 142 15.03 -7.82 7.29
CA LEU A 142 14.19 -8.82 6.62
C LEU A 142 13.58 -8.28 5.31
N ASN A 143 13.16 -7.01 5.31
CA ASN A 143 12.62 -6.36 4.12
C ASN A 143 13.71 -6.05 3.08
N GLU A 144 14.87 -5.56 3.52
CA GLU A 144 16.03 -5.29 2.65
C GLU A 144 16.51 -6.59 1.98
N ASP A 145 16.70 -7.67 2.74
CA ASP A 145 17.14 -8.98 2.25
C ASP A 145 16.14 -9.54 1.22
N LEU A 146 14.83 -9.38 1.45
CA LEU A 146 13.80 -9.82 0.49
C LEU A 146 13.79 -8.93 -0.76
N GLN A 147 13.91 -7.61 -0.60
CA GLN A 147 13.93 -6.67 -1.71
C GLN A 147 15.11 -6.95 -2.65
N GLU A 148 16.30 -7.18 -2.11
CA GLU A 148 17.49 -7.51 -2.90
C GLU A 148 17.29 -8.80 -3.71
N LYS A 149 16.71 -9.84 -3.08
CA LYS A 149 16.38 -11.10 -3.76
C LYS A 149 15.38 -10.89 -4.90
N VAL A 150 14.31 -10.13 -4.65
CA VAL A 150 13.30 -9.82 -5.66
C VAL A 150 13.92 -9.07 -6.83
N ILE A 151 14.73 -8.03 -6.57
CA ILE A 151 15.39 -7.26 -7.63
C ILE A 151 16.36 -8.15 -8.42
N SER A 152 17.12 -9.01 -7.74
CA SER A 152 18.01 -9.96 -8.41
C SER A 152 17.23 -10.88 -9.35
N ALA A 153 16.14 -11.50 -8.88
CA ALA A 153 15.31 -12.38 -9.71
C ALA A 153 14.64 -11.62 -10.87
N MET A 154 14.19 -10.39 -10.64
CA MET A 154 13.66 -9.53 -11.71
C MET A 154 14.72 -9.20 -12.78
N LYS A 155 15.98 -9.01 -12.39
CA LYS A 155 17.10 -8.77 -13.33
C LYS A 155 17.43 -10.01 -14.16
N GLU A 156 17.30 -11.19 -13.58
CA GLU A 156 17.46 -12.47 -14.30
C GLU A 156 16.35 -12.65 -15.35
N VAL A 157 15.11 -12.29 -15.02
CA VAL A 157 13.99 -12.31 -15.96
C VAL A 157 14.15 -11.26 -17.06
N ASN A 158 14.53 -10.05 -16.69
CA ASN A 158 14.67 -8.94 -17.64
C ASN A 158 15.86 -8.03 -17.26
N PRO A 159 16.90 -7.91 -18.11
CA PRO A 159 18.05 -7.07 -17.82
C PRO A 159 17.72 -5.57 -17.78
N LYS A 160 16.56 -5.15 -18.32
CA LYS A 160 16.10 -3.75 -18.24
C LYS A 160 15.54 -3.36 -16.88
N THR A 161 15.34 -4.30 -15.96
CA THR A 161 14.80 -4.04 -14.62
C THR A 161 15.51 -2.88 -13.93
N GLU A 162 16.85 -2.88 -13.93
CA GLU A 162 17.65 -1.82 -13.30
C GLU A 162 17.37 -0.44 -13.91
N GLN A 163 17.27 -0.39 -15.24
CA GLN A 163 16.98 0.85 -15.97
C GLN A 163 15.58 1.36 -15.64
N LEU A 164 14.58 0.47 -15.60
CA LEU A 164 13.19 0.82 -15.29
C LEU A 164 13.06 1.35 -13.86
N ILE A 165 13.73 0.72 -12.89
CA ILE A 165 13.77 1.20 -11.50
C ILE A 165 14.43 2.58 -11.42
N SER A 166 15.59 2.75 -12.03
CA SER A 166 16.30 4.05 -12.05
C SER A 166 15.48 5.16 -12.72
N GLU A 167 14.79 4.84 -13.82
CA GLU A 167 13.91 5.79 -14.50
C GLU A 167 12.72 6.20 -13.61
N MET A 168 12.09 5.23 -12.94
CA MET A 168 11.03 5.49 -11.96
C MET A 168 11.50 6.48 -10.88
N ASP A 169 12.66 6.22 -10.27
CA ASP A 169 13.21 7.06 -9.20
C ASP A 169 13.47 8.50 -9.65
N MET A 170 14.00 8.67 -10.86
CA MET A 170 14.22 10.00 -11.44
C MET A 170 12.90 10.74 -11.68
N LEU A 171 11.88 10.07 -12.22
CA LEU A 171 10.57 10.67 -12.47
C LEU A 171 9.89 11.08 -11.15
N LEU A 172 9.92 10.21 -10.13
CA LEU A 172 9.39 10.51 -8.79
C LEU A 172 10.11 11.70 -8.15
N ALA A 173 11.45 11.74 -8.24
CA ALA A 173 12.24 12.86 -7.73
C ALA A 173 11.93 14.18 -8.46
N SER A 174 11.66 14.14 -9.77
CA SER A 174 11.29 15.33 -10.55
C SER A 174 9.98 15.93 -10.06
N MET A 175 8.98 15.11 -9.75
CA MET A 175 7.66 15.58 -9.30
C MET A 175 7.75 16.24 -7.92
N LYS A 176 8.55 15.69 -7.00
CA LYS A 176 8.77 16.25 -5.66
C LYS A 176 9.46 17.62 -5.70
N LYS A 177 10.29 17.90 -6.72
CA LYS A 177 10.94 19.21 -6.89
C LYS A 177 10.02 20.26 -7.51
N SER A 178 8.94 19.83 -8.17
CA SER A 178 7.96 20.71 -8.82
C SER A 178 6.74 21.04 -7.95
N SER A 179 6.64 20.42 -6.77
CA SER A 179 5.64 20.68 -5.72
C SER A 179 6.17 21.58 -4.63
#